data_AF-A0A3D5L0J4-F1
#
_entry.id   AF-A0A3D5L0J4-F1
#
_cell.length_a   1.000
_cell.length_b   1.000
_cell.length_c   1.000
_cell.angle_alpha   90.00
_cell.angle_beta   90.00
_cell.angle_gamma   90.00
#
_symmetry.space_group_name_H-M   'P 1'
#
loop_
_entity.id
_entity.type
_entity.pdbx_description
1 polymer ?
#
loop_
_entity_poly.entity_id
_entity_poly.type
_entity_poly.pdbx_seq_one_letter_code
_entity_poly.pdbx_strand_id
1 'polypeptide(L)'
;TYCVPPFMIRSAVVDGVMSFAEMDAMMYKIEGEDLYLIGTSEHSMIGSFIDQILPEDTLPRTLTSYSPCFRKEKGAHGIEERGVYRIHQFEKQEMIVVCKP
;
A
#
# COMPACT_ATOMS: atom_id res chain seq x y z
N THR A 1 14.47 -9.01 -1.88
CA THR A 1 14.29 -9.53 -0.51
C THR A 1 12.83 -9.69 -0.19
N TYR A 2 12.40 -10.87 0.27
CA TYR A 2 11.03 -11.05 0.77
C TYR A 2 10.88 -10.41 2.15
N CYS A 3 9.79 -9.70 2.39
CA CYS A 3 9.43 -9.17 3.70
C CYS A 3 7.93 -9.27 3.96
N VAL A 4 7.56 -9.26 5.24
CA VAL A 4 6.17 -9.16 5.70
C VAL A 4 6.02 -7.80 6.37
N PRO A 5 5.57 -6.76 5.65
CA PRO A 5 5.40 -5.44 6.22
C PRO A 5 4.11 -5.34 7.03
N PRO A 6 3.94 -4.30 7.86
CA PRO A 6 2.66 -4.04 8.54
C PRO A 6 1.51 -3.89 7.56
N PHE A 7 0.31 -4.34 7.93
CA PHE A 7 -0.90 -4.16 7.11
C PHE A 7 -1.73 -2.93 7.51
N MET A 8 -1.24 -2.20 8.52
CA MET A 8 -1.77 -0.94 8.97
C MET A 8 -0.65 0.10 8.97
N ILE A 9 -0.91 1.26 8.38
CA ILE A 9 0.06 2.35 8.24
C ILE A 9 -0.50 3.66 8.78
N ARG A 10 0.38 4.55 9.23
CA ARG A 10 0.04 5.89 9.71
C ARG A 10 -0.28 6.84 8.56
N SER A 11 -1.04 7.89 8.83
CA SER A 11 -1.35 8.96 7.86
C SER A 11 -0.11 9.51 7.16
N ALA A 12 0.98 9.75 7.90
CA ALA A 12 2.24 10.24 7.33
C ALA A 12 2.81 9.36 6.20
N VAL A 13 2.56 8.05 6.21
CA VAL A 13 2.97 7.16 5.10
C VAL A 13 2.00 7.30 3.92
N VAL A 14 0.70 7.39 4.21
CA VAL A 14 -0.36 7.52 3.21
C VAL A 14 -0.20 8.80 2.40
N ASP A 15 0.07 9.92 3.08
CA ASP A 15 0.23 11.24 2.46
C ASP A 15 1.41 11.30 1.48
N GLY A 16 2.41 10.44 1.65
CA GLY A 16 3.57 10.35 0.76
C GLY A 16 3.35 9.53 -0.51
N VAL A 17 2.29 8.71 -0.57
CA VAL A 17 2.07 7.73 -1.67
C VAL A 17 0.74 7.89 -2.39
N MET A 18 -0.20 8.66 -1.84
CA MET A 18 -1.53 8.85 -2.44
C MET A 18 -2.03 10.29 -2.29
N SER A 19 -2.88 10.73 -3.23
CA SER A 19 -3.64 11.97 -3.06
C SER A 19 -4.79 11.80 -2.08
N PHE A 20 -5.27 12.92 -1.52
CA PHE A 20 -6.42 12.91 -0.61
C PHE A 20 -7.69 12.28 -1.22
N ALA A 21 -7.94 12.54 -2.51
CA ALA A 21 -9.09 11.97 -3.22
C ALA A 21 -8.98 10.44 -3.35
N GLU A 22 -7.79 9.93 -3.65
CA GLU A 22 -7.54 8.48 -3.74
C GLU A 22 -7.63 7.83 -2.36
N MET A 23 -7.13 8.49 -1.31
CA MET A 23 -7.24 8.01 0.06
C MET A 23 -8.71 7.84 0.48
N ASP A 24 -9.56 8.85 0.27
CA ASP A 24 -10.99 8.76 0.63
C ASP A 24 -11.72 7.63 -0.13
N ALA A 25 -11.42 7.51 -1.42
CA ALA A 25 -12.04 6.55 -2.32
C ALA A 25 -11.59 5.10 -2.05
N MET A 26 -10.33 4.88 -1.65
CA MET A 26 -9.74 3.54 -1.59
C MET A 26 -9.47 3.02 -0.18
N MET A 27 -9.03 3.85 0.77
CA MET A 27 -8.46 3.36 2.04
C MET A 27 -9.48 3.22 3.16
N TYR A 28 -9.42 2.12 3.91
CA TYR A 28 -10.14 1.96 5.17
C TYR A 28 -9.38 2.60 6.32
N LYS A 29 -10.06 3.48 7.07
CA LYS A 29 -9.55 4.11 8.29
C LYS A 29 -9.93 3.29 9.51
N ILE A 30 -8.99 3.05 10.42
CA ILE A 30 -9.31 2.54 11.77
C ILE A 30 -9.82 3.70 12.62
N GLU A 31 -11.05 3.59 13.10
CA GLU A 31 -11.70 4.61 13.94
C GLU A 31 -10.97 4.75 15.28
N GLY A 32 -10.78 5.99 15.75
CA GLY A 32 -10.11 6.29 17.02
C GLY A 32 -8.57 6.20 17.01
N GLU A 33 -7.96 5.73 15.92
CA GLU A 33 -6.50 5.55 15.80
C GLU A 33 -5.91 6.42 14.69
N ASP A 34 -4.59 6.55 14.58
CA ASP A 34 -3.90 7.07 13.38
C ASP A 34 -3.40 5.89 12.52
N LEU A 35 -4.34 5.04 12.10
CA LEU A 35 -4.04 3.85 11.28
C LEU A 35 -5.02 3.69 10.11
N TYR A 36 -4.49 3.22 8.99
CA TYR A 36 -5.22 2.89 7.76
C TYR A 36 -4.82 1.49 7.29
N LEU A 37 -5.79 0.70 6.83
CA LEU A 37 -5.51 -0.59 6.19
C LEU A 37 -4.92 -0.38 4.81
N ILE A 38 -3.90 -1.15 4.47
CA ILE A 38 -3.18 -1.02 3.20
C ILE A 38 -4.04 -1.47 1.99
N GLY A 39 -3.99 -0.73 0.90
CA GLY A 39 -4.52 -1.16 -0.41
C GLY A 39 -3.52 -1.97 -1.25
N THR A 40 -2.28 -2.05 -0.78
CA THR A 40 -1.14 -2.77 -1.34
C THR A 40 0.03 -2.78 -0.33
N SER A 41 0.85 -3.85 -0.29
CA SER A 41 2.07 -3.87 0.53
C SER A 41 3.13 -2.86 0.07
N GLU A 42 3.01 -2.33 -1.14
CA GLU A 42 3.84 -1.24 -1.66
C GLU A 42 3.92 -0.06 -0.69
N HIS A 43 2.79 0.44 -0.19
CA HIS A 43 2.78 1.60 0.71
C HIS A 43 3.64 1.40 1.95
N SER A 44 3.59 0.20 2.53
CA SER A 44 4.35 -0.12 3.73
C SER A 44 5.83 -0.36 3.42
N MET A 45 6.13 -1.00 2.28
CA MET A 45 7.51 -1.24 1.85
C MET A 45 8.20 0.07 1.45
N ILE A 46 7.54 0.95 0.71
CA ILE A 46 8.08 2.28 0.35
C ILE A 46 8.18 3.17 1.59
N GLY A 47 7.17 3.13 2.47
CA GLY A 47 7.18 3.87 3.74
C GLY A 47 8.38 3.53 4.63
N SER A 48 8.98 2.34 4.49
CA SER A 48 10.19 1.96 5.21
C SER A 48 11.44 2.76 4.84
N PHE A 49 11.39 3.57 3.78
CA PHE A 49 12.49 4.43 3.33
C PHE A 49 12.29 5.92 3.64
N ILE A 50 11.18 6.30 4.31
CA ILE A 50 10.92 7.69 4.72
C ILE A 50 12.06 8.18 5.64
N ASP A 51 12.49 9.42 5.43
CA ASP A 51 13.54 10.12 6.19
C ASP A 51 14.90 9.38 6.23
N GLN A 52 15.20 8.58 5.20
CA GLN A 52 16.47 7.86 5.08
C GLN A 52 17.30 8.32 3.87
N ILE A 53 18.62 8.42 4.08
CA ILE A 53 19.60 8.54 3.00
C ILE A 53 20.15 7.15 2.71
N LEU A 54 19.89 6.64 1.50
CA LEU A 54 20.36 5.33 1.09
C LEU A 54 21.78 5.40 0.51
N PRO A 55 22.75 4.61 1.02
CA PRO A 55 24.07 4.52 0.40
C PRO A 55 23.96 3.97 -1.03
N GLU A 56 24.66 4.62 -1.97
CA GLU A 56 24.55 4.34 -3.40
C GLU A 56 24.93 2.89 -3.77
N ASP A 57 25.92 2.33 -3.06
CA ASP A 57 26.40 0.96 -3.21
C ASP A 57 25.37 -0.10 -2.76
N THR A 58 24.32 0.34 -2.04
CA THR A 58 23.22 -0.54 -1.63
C THR A 58 22.05 -0.56 -2.62
N LEU A 59 22.13 0.22 -3.70
CA LEU A 59 21.13 0.26 -4.76
C LEU A 59 21.47 -0.74 -5.88
N PRO A 60 20.47 -1.37 -6.52
CA PRO A 60 19.05 -1.23 -6.26
C PRO A 60 18.59 -2.03 -5.03
N ARG A 61 17.67 -1.47 -4.24
CA ARG A 61 16.93 -2.22 -3.22
C ARG A 61 15.72 -2.86 -3.87
N THR A 62 15.66 -4.19 -3.84
CA THR A 62 14.52 -4.96 -4.35
C THR A 62 13.77 -5.59 -3.18
N LEU A 63 12.49 -5.25 -3.01
CA LEU A 63 11.63 -5.86 -2.00
C LEU A 63 10.45 -6.55 -2.67
N THR A 64 9.95 -7.61 -2.05
CA THR A 64 8.74 -8.29 -2.49
C THR A 64 7.94 -8.79 -1.29
N SER A 65 6.62 -8.76 -1.39
CA SER A 65 5.73 -9.13 -0.28
C SER A 65 4.46 -9.76 -0.83
N TYR A 66 4.00 -10.80 -0.15
CA TYR A 66 2.64 -11.31 -0.30
C TYR A 66 1.80 -10.77 0.85
N SER A 67 0.68 -10.12 0.57
CA SER A 67 -0.15 -9.51 1.61
C SER A 67 -1.64 -9.46 1.26
N PRO A 68 -2.51 -9.54 2.28
CA PRO A 68 -3.90 -9.11 2.13
C PRO A 68 -3.95 -7.61 1.87
N CYS A 69 -4.80 -7.21 0.93
CA CYS A 69 -4.99 -5.84 0.48
C CYS A 69 -6.45 -5.45 0.64
N PHE A 70 -6.70 -4.23 1.10
CA PHE A 70 -8.04 -3.75 1.47
C PHE A 70 -8.40 -2.50 0.66
N ARG A 71 -9.52 -2.53 -0.07
CA ARG A 71 -10.01 -1.39 -0.87
C ARG A 71 -11.51 -1.16 -0.69
N LYS A 72 -11.91 0.08 -0.46
CA LYS A 72 -13.32 0.49 -0.32
C LYS A 72 -14.12 0.34 -1.62
N GLU A 73 -13.46 0.36 -2.78
CA GLU A 73 -14.11 0.31 -4.11
C GLU A 73 -15.22 1.38 -4.29
N LYS A 74 -15.07 2.54 -3.63
CA LYS A 74 -16.03 3.64 -3.72
C LYS A 74 -16.01 4.19 -5.15
N GLY A 75 -17.17 4.15 -5.82
CA GLY A 75 -17.33 4.60 -7.21
C GLY A 75 -17.40 3.48 -8.25
N ALA A 76 -17.29 2.21 -7.86
CA ALA A 76 -17.37 1.07 -8.77
C ALA A 76 -18.79 0.50 -8.98
N HIS A 77 -19.85 1.24 -8.58
CA HIS A 77 -21.22 0.75 -8.65
C HIS A 77 -21.62 0.40 -10.10
N GLY A 78 -22.09 -0.83 -10.31
CA GLY A 78 -22.50 -1.36 -11.61
C GLY A 78 -21.38 -2.01 -12.44
N ILE A 79 -20.14 -2.07 -11.95
CA ILE A 79 -18.99 -2.68 -12.67
C ILE A 79 -18.52 -3.92 -11.92
N GLU A 80 -18.75 -5.11 -12.51
CA GLU A 80 -18.17 -6.39 -12.07
C GLU A 80 -18.49 -6.77 -10.60
N GLU A 81 -19.68 -6.39 -10.12
CA GLU A 81 -20.11 -6.59 -8.72
C GLU A 81 -20.34 -8.06 -8.32
N ARG A 82 -20.31 -9.00 -9.28
CA ARG A 82 -20.53 -10.43 -9.02
C ARG A 82 -19.26 -11.22 -9.33
N GLY A 83 -18.85 -12.07 -8.39
CA GLY A 83 -17.65 -12.90 -8.49
C GLY A 83 -16.52 -12.39 -7.59
N VAL A 84 -15.28 -12.72 -7.95
CA VAL A 84 -14.09 -12.43 -7.15
C VAL A 84 -13.15 -11.40 -7.79
N TYR A 85 -13.58 -10.80 -8.91
CA TYR A 85 -12.75 -9.88 -9.67
C TYR A 85 -12.59 -8.53 -8.96
N ARG A 86 -13.68 -8.00 -8.37
CA ARG A 86 -13.70 -6.77 -7.60
C ARG A 86 -14.27 -7.03 -6.21
N ILE A 87 -13.40 -7.04 -5.21
CA ILE A 87 -13.74 -7.36 -3.82
C ILE A 87 -12.96 -6.46 -2.87
N HIS A 88 -13.48 -6.27 -1.66
CA HIS A 88 -12.87 -5.39 -0.67
C HIS A 88 -11.57 -5.91 -0.08
N GLN A 89 -11.38 -7.21 -0.06
CA GLN A 89 -10.16 -7.87 0.39
C GLN A 89 -9.68 -8.85 -0.66
N PHE A 90 -8.42 -8.74 -1.07
CA PHE A 90 -7.79 -9.67 -1.99
C PHE A 90 -6.32 -9.87 -1.62
N GLU A 91 -5.74 -10.97 -2.09
CA GLU A 91 -4.33 -11.27 -1.86
C GLU A 91 -3.48 -10.78 -3.03
N LYS A 92 -2.32 -10.19 -2.75
CA LYS A 92 -1.45 -9.65 -3.79
C LYS A 92 0.02 -9.95 -3.50
N GLN A 93 0.73 -10.40 -4.54
CA GLN A 93 2.19 -10.39 -4.57
C GLN A 93 2.66 -9.06 -5.16
N GLU A 94 3.45 -8.32 -4.41
CA GLU A 94 3.99 -7.02 -4.80
C GLU A 94 5.50 -7.10 -5.02
N MET A 95 6.01 -6.29 -5.95
CA MET A 95 7.45 -6.10 -6.17
C MET A 95 7.76 -4.61 -6.21
N ILE A 96 8.73 -4.16 -5.42
CA ILE A 96 9.21 -2.78 -5.48
C ILE A 96 10.71 -2.74 -5.74
N VAL A 97 11.14 -1.69 -6.43
CA VAL A 97 12.55 -1.41 -6.72
C VAL A 97 12.82 0.04 -6.39
N VAL A 98 13.75 0.28 -5.45
CA VAL A 98 14.33 1.60 -5.23
C VAL A 98 15.69 1.62 -5.91
N CYS A 99 15.85 2.48 -6.92
CA CYS A 99 17.02 2.54 -7.78
C CYS A 99 17.55 3.96 -7.94
N LYS A 100 18.64 4.08 -8.71
CA LYS A 100 19.14 5.38 -9.17
C LYS A 100 18.10 6.05 -10.09
N PRO A 101 18.01 7.40 -10.11
CA PRO A 101 17.20 8.15 -11.06
C PRO A 101 17.52 7.84 -12.52
#